data_AF-A0AA43CPA4-F1
#
_entry.id   AF-A0AA43CPA4-F1
#
_cell.length_a   1.000
_cell.length_b   1.000
_cell.length_c   1.000
_cell.angle_alpha   90.00
_cell.angle_beta   90.00
_cell.angle_gamma   90.00
#
_symmetry.space_group_name_H-M   'P 1'
#
loop_
_entity.id
_entity.type
_entity.pdbx_description
1 polymer ?
#
loop_
_entity_poly.entity_id
_entity_poly.type
_entity_poly.pdbx_seq_one_letter_code
_entity_poly.pdbx_strand_id
1 'polypeptide(L)'
;MTKMDALENPTLDALANRVLEAHAEFDARLGERGRRFPVAEFDRLWRTVVEYSAAMKSLKWLHRDVARVLSGLREYLELERFKTPGDAVRRADQMECILFADYDPYPDDDEPPGFETMPGETKTEFGQHEDECAGCEQFRRVNESGVCENCSQKLERDLIRNRDWAYSATAHGVSDERREDMRRQIVDKFGEGLELIAPSRSVELNRKRRKRRRRK
;
A
#
# COMPACT_ATOMS: atom_id res chain seq x y z
N MET A 1 -14.65 4.95 -25.27
CA MET A 1 -14.06 4.72 -26.60
C MET A 1 -14.75 5.66 -27.58
N THR A 2 -14.12 6.57 -28.31
CA THR A 2 -12.71 6.96 -28.46
C THR A 2 -12.75 8.18 -29.39
N LYS A 3 -12.03 9.24 -29.02
CA LYS A 3 -11.41 10.28 -29.85
C LYS A 3 -10.42 10.93 -28.87
N MET A 4 -9.27 10.32 -28.62
CA MET A 4 -8.05 10.71 -29.32
C MET A 4 -8.00 12.23 -29.53
N ASP A 5 -7.11 12.88 -28.79
CA ASP A 5 -6.19 13.87 -29.37
C ASP A 5 -6.69 15.28 -29.65
N ALA A 6 -7.39 15.92 -28.71
CA ALA A 6 -7.49 17.39 -28.71
C ALA A 6 -7.92 17.87 -27.32
N LEU A 7 -7.09 18.40 -26.44
CA LEU A 7 -5.73 18.87 -26.53
C LEU A 7 -5.10 18.42 -25.18
N GLU A 8 -3.85 17.96 -25.13
CA GLU A 8 -2.79 18.87 -24.69
C GLU A 8 -3.41 19.97 -23.82
N ASN A 9 -3.65 19.73 -22.53
CA ASN A 9 -4.15 20.83 -21.70
C ASN A 9 -2.99 21.84 -21.75
N PRO A 10 -3.10 22.96 -22.48
CA PRO A 10 -1.94 23.79 -22.77
C PRO A 10 -1.35 24.35 -21.48
N THR A 11 -2.14 24.37 -20.41
CA THR A 11 -1.70 24.69 -19.06
C THR A 11 -0.85 23.59 -18.43
N LEU A 12 -1.19 22.30 -18.59
CA LEU A 12 -0.36 21.18 -18.14
C LEU A 12 0.91 21.06 -18.96
N ASP A 13 0.83 21.25 -20.28
CA ASP A 13 2.02 21.18 -21.12
C ASP A 13 2.93 22.40 -20.88
N ALA A 14 2.36 23.58 -20.61
CA ALA A 14 3.12 24.73 -20.13
C ALA A 14 3.76 24.47 -18.75
N LEU A 15 3.05 23.83 -17.82
CA LEU A 15 3.62 23.44 -16.52
C LEU A 15 4.70 22.38 -16.66
N ALA A 16 4.49 21.38 -17.53
CA ALA A 16 5.49 20.37 -17.86
C ALA A 16 6.75 21.00 -18.46
N ASN A 17 6.59 21.93 -19.41
CA ASN A 17 7.71 22.68 -19.98
C ASN A 17 8.45 23.50 -18.92
N ARG A 18 7.74 24.12 -17.97
CA ARG A 18 8.38 24.82 -16.83
C ARG A 18 9.21 23.88 -15.95
N VAL A 19 8.73 22.65 -15.72
CA VAL A 19 9.47 21.63 -14.98
C VAL A 19 10.72 21.20 -15.76
N LEU A 20 10.59 20.96 -17.06
CA LEU A 20 11.70 20.56 -17.93
C LEU A 20 12.77 21.66 -18.03
N GLU A 21 12.36 22.92 -18.17
CA GLU A 21 13.26 24.08 -18.16
C GLU A 21 13.98 24.23 -16.82
N ALA A 22 13.25 24.13 -15.70
CA ALA A 22 13.84 24.20 -14.37
C ALA A 22 14.85 23.07 -14.12
N HIS A 23 14.55 21.86 -14.60
CA HIS A 23 15.47 20.74 -14.50
C HIS A 23 16.71 20.94 -15.38
N ALA A 24 16.54 21.41 -16.62
CA ALA A 24 17.67 21.66 -17.52
C ALA A 24 18.61 22.74 -16.96
N GLU A 25 18.05 23.80 -16.35
CA GLU A 25 18.85 24.84 -15.68
C GLU A 25 19.59 24.28 -14.46
N PHE A 26 18.91 23.47 -13.64
CA PHE A 26 19.53 22.78 -12.52
C PHE A 26 20.66 21.84 -12.95
N ASP A 27 20.44 20.99 -13.96
CA ASP A 27 21.44 20.05 -14.48
C ASP A 27 22.65 20.76 -15.09
N ALA A 28 22.41 21.86 -15.84
CA ALA A 28 23.49 22.70 -16.37
C ALA A 28 24.38 23.25 -15.25
N ARG A 29 23.78 23.76 -14.17
CA ARG A 29 24.50 24.26 -12.99
C ARG A 29 25.20 23.15 -12.22
N LEU A 30 24.58 21.98 -12.13
CA LEU A 30 25.14 20.81 -11.47
C LEU A 30 26.34 20.24 -12.24
N GLY A 31 26.33 20.37 -13.57
CA GLY A 31 27.41 19.98 -14.47
C GLY A 31 28.64 20.90 -14.44
N GLU A 32 28.51 22.13 -13.92
CA GLU A 32 29.63 23.07 -13.76
C GLU A 32 30.67 22.52 -12.77
N ARG A 33 31.84 22.11 -13.27
CA ARG A 33 32.89 21.49 -12.44
C ARG A 33 33.33 22.43 -11.33
N GLY A 34 33.26 21.94 -10.08
CA GLY A 34 33.88 22.56 -8.91
C GLY A 34 32.99 23.53 -8.13
N ARG A 35 31.70 23.68 -8.47
CA ARG A 35 30.74 24.46 -7.67
C ARG A 35 29.99 23.60 -6.65
N ARG A 36 29.55 24.25 -5.57
CA ARG A 36 28.67 23.69 -4.54
C ARG A 36 27.29 23.41 -5.16
N PHE A 37 26.57 22.44 -4.61
CA PHE A 37 25.22 22.08 -5.03
C PHE A 37 24.32 23.33 -5.22
N PRO A 38 23.67 23.49 -6.39
CA PRO A 38 22.86 24.66 -6.72
C PRO A 38 21.48 24.60 -6.04
N VAL A 39 21.44 24.96 -4.76
CA VAL A 39 20.22 24.90 -3.90
C VAL A 39 19.09 25.78 -4.45
N ALA A 40 19.40 26.97 -4.97
CA ALA A 40 18.37 27.90 -5.44
C ALA A 40 17.64 27.38 -6.69
N GLU A 41 18.38 26.76 -7.61
CA GLU A 41 17.86 26.12 -8.81
C GLU A 41 17.10 24.83 -8.46
N PHE A 42 17.58 24.08 -7.48
CA PHE A 42 16.88 22.90 -6.95
C PHE A 42 15.53 23.26 -6.29
N ASP A 43 15.50 24.31 -5.47
CA ASP A 43 14.25 24.80 -4.85
C ASP A 43 13.26 25.32 -5.89
N ARG A 44 13.76 25.87 -7.00
CA ARG A 44 12.91 26.27 -8.13
C ARG A 44 12.32 25.05 -8.82
N LEU A 45 13.11 24.01 -9.08
CA LEU A 45 12.64 22.74 -9.62
C LEU A 45 11.56 22.13 -8.70
N TRP A 46 11.81 22.07 -7.39
CA TRP A 46 10.85 21.61 -6.38
C TRP A 46 9.50 22.31 -6.49
N ARG A 47 9.49 23.65 -6.47
CA ARG A 47 8.25 24.43 -6.59
C ARG A 47 7.50 24.13 -7.89
N THR A 48 8.20 24.04 -9.02
CA THR A 48 7.55 23.71 -10.30
C THR A 48 6.96 22.30 -10.33
N VAL A 49 7.62 21.33 -9.70
CA VAL A 49 7.13 19.95 -9.61
C VAL A 49 5.88 19.86 -8.72
N VAL A 50 5.86 20.55 -7.59
CA VAL A 50 4.69 20.62 -6.70
C VAL A 50 3.51 21.34 -7.37
N GLU A 51 3.76 22.44 -8.09
CA GLU A 51 2.71 23.13 -8.88
C GLU A 51 2.11 22.21 -9.95
N TYR A 52 2.97 21.47 -10.66
CA TYR A 52 2.56 20.53 -11.69
C TYR A 52 1.81 19.32 -11.11
N SER A 53 2.27 18.76 -9.98
CA SER A 53 1.60 17.63 -9.33
C SER A 53 0.24 18.04 -8.74
N ALA A 54 0.12 19.24 -8.19
CA ALA A 54 -1.17 19.78 -7.73
C ALA A 54 -2.19 19.89 -8.86
N ALA A 55 -1.75 20.29 -10.06
CA ALA A 55 -2.60 20.31 -11.26
C ALA A 55 -2.95 18.88 -11.76
N MET A 56 -2.06 17.91 -11.51
CA MET A 56 -2.22 16.49 -11.86
C MET A 56 -3.16 15.71 -10.95
N LYS A 57 -3.39 16.11 -9.68
CA LYS A 57 -4.19 15.33 -8.70
C LYS A 57 -5.59 14.90 -9.16
N SER A 58 -6.15 15.55 -10.19
CA SER A 58 -7.46 15.22 -10.76
C SER A 58 -7.40 14.33 -12.02
N LEU A 59 -6.20 14.00 -12.50
CA LEU A 59 -5.93 13.38 -13.79
C LEU A 59 -5.15 12.08 -13.64
N LYS A 60 -5.51 11.06 -14.42
CA LYS A 60 -4.88 9.73 -14.40
C LYS A 60 -3.65 9.58 -15.32
N TRP A 61 -3.09 10.68 -15.82
CA TRP A 61 -2.10 10.63 -16.91
C TRP A 61 -0.95 11.60 -16.64
N LEU A 62 0.29 11.11 -16.69
CA LEU A 62 1.52 11.87 -16.43
C LEU A 62 2.22 12.25 -17.75
N HIS A 63 2.74 13.48 -17.87
CA HIS A 63 3.54 13.87 -19.03
C HIS A 63 4.83 13.05 -19.07
N ARG A 64 5.06 12.37 -20.20
CA ARG A 64 6.15 11.40 -20.37
C ARG A 64 7.53 11.99 -20.10
N ASP A 65 7.80 13.19 -20.58
CA ASP A 65 9.12 13.81 -20.43
C ASP A 65 9.40 14.22 -18.98
N VAL A 66 8.38 14.69 -18.25
CA VAL A 66 8.50 15.00 -16.82
C VAL A 66 8.79 13.72 -16.03
N ALA A 67 8.06 12.64 -16.34
CA ALA A 67 8.30 11.33 -15.74
C ALA A 67 9.74 10.84 -15.98
N ARG A 68 10.25 11.01 -17.21
CA ARG A 68 11.60 10.60 -17.60
C ARG A 68 12.69 11.36 -16.84
N VAL A 69 12.47 12.64 -16.61
CA VAL A 69 13.45 13.54 -15.97
C VAL A 69 13.52 13.32 -14.47
N LEU A 70 12.36 13.08 -13.83
CA LEU A 70 12.28 12.94 -12.38
C LEU A 70 12.44 11.50 -11.92
N SER A 71 12.17 10.52 -12.78
CA SER A 71 12.46 9.12 -12.48
C SER A 71 13.97 8.92 -12.35
N GLY A 72 14.41 8.46 -11.18
CA GLY A 72 15.82 8.25 -10.90
C GLY A 72 16.61 9.53 -10.59
N LEU A 73 15.93 10.66 -10.33
CA LEU A 73 16.60 11.92 -9.96
C LEU A 73 17.37 11.76 -8.63
N ARG A 74 16.80 11.01 -7.68
CA ARG A 74 17.45 10.68 -6.40
C ARG A 74 18.81 10.01 -6.62
N GLU A 75 18.83 8.93 -7.40
CA GLU A 75 20.04 8.16 -7.72
C GLU A 75 21.05 8.99 -8.50
N TYR A 76 20.58 9.89 -9.38
CA TYR A 76 21.44 10.83 -10.09
C TYR A 76 22.15 11.80 -9.14
N LEU A 77 21.44 12.31 -8.13
CA LEU A 77 21.99 13.22 -7.13
C LEU A 77 22.89 12.54 -6.09
N GLU A 78 22.70 11.25 -5.85
CA GLU A 78 23.55 10.44 -4.96
C GLU A 78 24.91 10.10 -5.58
N LEU A 79 25.13 10.38 -6.88
CA LEU A 79 26.44 10.20 -7.50
C LEU A 79 27.50 11.03 -6.75
N GLU A 80 28.59 10.37 -6.33
CA GLU A 80 29.67 10.94 -5.48
C GLU A 80 30.27 12.25 -6.03
N ARG A 81 30.06 12.53 -7.32
CA ARG A 81 30.52 13.72 -8.02
C ARG A 81 29.85 15.02 -7.58
N PHE A 82 28.63 14.97 -7.04
CA PHE A 82 27.82 16.19 -6.83
C PHE A 82 27.87 16.77 -5.41
N LYS A 83 28.44 16.04 -4.43
CA LYS A 83 28.47 16.44 -3.00
C LYS A 83 27.10 16.95 -2.53
N THR A 84 26.05 16.25 -2.93
CA THR A 84 24.67 16.65 -2.66
C THR A 84 24.39 16.56 -1.17
N PRO A 85 23.84 17.61 -0.54
CA PRO A 85 23.46 17.56 0.86
C PRO A 85 22.23 16.65 1.03
N GLY A 86 22.14 15.95 2.17
CA GLY A 86 21.16 14.87 2.37
C GLY A 86 19.70 15.34 2.32
N ASP A 87 19.44 16.61 2.64
CA ASP A 87 18.15 17.28 2.48
C ASP A 87 17.70 17.37 1.01
N ALA A 88 18.64 17.64 0.09
CA ALA A 88 18.35 17.68 -1.33
C ALA A 88 18.07 16.27 -1.91
N VAL A 89 18.78 15.24 -1.44
CA VAL A 89 18.47 13.84 -1.79
C VAL A 89 17.07 13.45 -1.29
N ARG A 90 16.73 13.82 -0.04
CA ARG A 90 15.42 13.57 0.55
C ARG A 90 14.29 14.25 -0.22
N ARG A 91 14.51 15.49 -0.67
CA ARG A 91 13.54 16.23 -1.49
C ARG A 91 13.41 15.65 -2.89
N ALA A 92 14.47 15.12 -3.49
CA ALA A 92 14.37 14.46 -4.80
C ALA A 92 13.53 13.18 -4.74
N ASP A 93 13.70 12.38 -3.68
CA ASP A 93 12.83 11.23 -3.38
C ASP A 93 11.37 11.66 -3.24
N GLN A 94 11.13 12.74 -2.50
CA GLN A 94 9.80 13.30 -2.28
C GLN A 94 9.14 13.76 -3.60
N MET A 95 9.89 14.34 -4.55
CA MET A 95 9.37 14.70 -5.88
C MET A 95 8.87 13.46 -6.64
N GLU A 96 9.64 12.37 -6.58
CA GLU A 96 9.31 11.11 -7.25
C GLU A 96 8.07 10.47 -6.61
N CYS A 97 8.00 10.40 -5.28
CA CYS A 97 6.84 9.88 -4.56
C CYS A 97 5.55 10.69 -4.82
N ILE A 98 5.63 12.02 -4.82
CA ILE A 98 4.47 12.88 -5.08
C ILE A 98 3.96 12.67 -6.50
N LEU A 99 4.83 12.46 -7.49
CA LEU A 99 4.43 12.31 -8.88
C LEU A 99 3.92 10.92 -9.25
N PHE A 100 4.45 9.86 -8.63
CA PHE A 100 4.13 8.49 -9.00
C PHE A 100 3.20 7.78 -8.01
N ALA A 101 3.09 8.26 -6.77
CA ALA A 101 2.31 7.64 -5.71
C ALA A 101 1.30 8.58 -5.03
N ASP A 102 1.21 9.85 -5.46
CA ASP A 102 0.37 10.90 -4.85
C ASP A 102 0.58 11.05 -3.32
N TYR A 103 1.73 10.59 -2.81
CA TYR A 103 2.05 10.48 -1.40
C TYR A 103 3.33 11.26 -1.09
N ASP A 104 3.30 12.04 -0.01
CA ASP A 104 4.46 12.75 0.51
C ASP A 104 5.03 11.98 1.72
N PRO A 105 6.18 11.30 1.58
CA PRO A 105 6.79 10.53 2.67
C PRO A 105 7.45 11.39 3.75
N TYR A 106 7.58 12.70 3.54
CA TYR A 106 8.29 13.60 4.44
C TYR A 106 7.58 14.97 4.58
N PRO A 107 6.44 15.02 5.29
CA PRO A 107 5.80 16.29 5.64
C PRO A 107 6.82 17.19 6.35
N ASP A 108 6.96 18.44 5.93
CA ASP A 108 7.98 19.38 6.45
C ASP A 108 7.95 19.46 8.00
N ASP A 109 9.11 19.23 8.63
CA ASP A 109 9.31 19.07 10.08
C ASP A 109 9.24 20.37 10.92
N ASP A 110 8.61 21.45 10.44
CA ASP A 110 8.44 22.68 11.22
C ASP A 110 7.08 23.37 10.95
N GLU A 111 5.99 22.89 11.56
CA GLU A 111 5.08 23.72 12.38
C GLU A 111 4.04 22.87 13.16
N PRO A 112 4.02 22.97 14.51
CA PRO A 112 2.78 22.93 15.27
C PRO A 112 2.56 24.30 15.93
N PRO A 113 1.36 24.89 15.82
CA PRO A 113 0.51 24.90 17.01
C PRO A 113 -0.97 24.75 16.64
N GLY A 114 -1.57 23.64 17.06
CA GLY A 114 -2.98 23.38 16.75
C GLY A 114 -3.47 22.07 17.32
N PHE A 115 -3.19 21.83 18.60
CA PHE A 115 -4.06 21.01 19.43
C PHE A 115 -5.40 21.75 19.56
N GLU A 116 -6.17 21.80 18.47
CA GLU A 116 -7.61 21.89 18.56
C GLU A 116 -8.11 20.49 18.28
N THR A 117 -8.30 19.79 19.39
CA THR A 117 -9.07 18.56 19.48
C THR A 117 -10.43 18.78 18.82
N MET A 118 -10.53 18.42 17.54
CA MET A 118 -11.80 17.93 17.03
C MET A 118 -12.10 16.65 17.83
N PRO A 119 -13.21 16.60 18.59
CA PRO A 119 -13.54 15.41 19.35
C PRO A 119 -13.98 14.33 18.36
N GLY A 120 -13.05 13.50 17.87
CA GLY A 120 -13.44 12.35 17.05
C GLY A 120 -12.40 11.56 16.27
N GLU A 121 -11.19 12.06 16.01
CA GLU A 121 -10.25 11.30 15.16
C GLU A 121 -8.94 11.00 15.87
N THR A 122 -8.94 9.87 16.59
CA THR A 122 -7.72 9.12 16.89
C THR A 122 -7.24 8.43 15.61
N LYS A 123 -5.95 8.54 15.27
CA LYS A 123 -5.16 7.54 14.51
C LYS A 123 -3.71 8.04 14.40
N THR A 124 -2.84 7.80 15.39
CA THR A 124 -2.01 6.59 15.57
C THR A 124 -1.35 6.08 14.27
N GLU A 125 -0.01 6.16 14.25
CA GLU A 125 0.90 5.05 14.00
C GLU A 125 0.56 4.13 12.81
N PHE A 126 1.39 4.16 11.76
CA PHE A 126 1.62 3.10 10.76
C PHE A 126 0.53 2.01 10.63
N GLY A 127 -0.23 2.05 9.52
CA GLY A 127 -0.75 0.84 8.88
C GLY A 127 -2.05 0.24 9.42
N GLN A 128 -3.07 1.06 9.68
CA GLN A 128 -4.41 0.57 10.00
C GLN A 128 -5.27 0.52 8.73
N HIS A 129 -5.03 -0.46 7.86
CA HIS A 129 -5.87 -0.67 6.69
C HIS A 129 -7.18 -1.35 7.10
N GLU A 130 -8.30 -0.67 6.88
CA GLU A 130 -9.64 -1.25 6.93
C GLU A 130 -9.92 -1.85 5.55
N ASP A 131 -10.21 -3.15 5.51
CA ASP A 131 -10.49 -3.90 4.28
C ASP A 131 -11.75 -4.75 4.47
N GLU A 132 -12.30 -5.27 3.39
CA GLU A 132 -13.47 -6.15 3.40
C GLU A 132 -13.10 -7.52 4.01
N CYS A 133 -13.71 -7.86 5.14
CA CYS A 133 -13.47 -9.14 5.80
C CYS A 133 -14.04 -10.30 4.97
N ALA A 134 -13.18 -11.23 4.53
CA ALA A 134 -13.58 -12.39 3.72
C ALA A 134 -14.59 -13.35 4.39
N GLY A 135 -14.78 -13.25 5.72
CA GLY A 135 -15.71 -14.11 6.45
C GLY A 135 -17.07 -13.49 6.75
N CYS A 136 -17.16 -12.16 6.86
CA CYS A 136 -18.42 -11.48 7.22
C CYS A 136 -18.78 -10.33 6.29
N GLU A 137 -18.00 -10.10 5.24
CA GLU A 137 -18.24 -9.11 4.17
C GLU A 137 -18.43 -7.68 4.69
N GLN A 138 -17.81 -7.37 5.83
CA GLN A 138 -17.87 -6.05 6.44
C GLN A 138 -16.48 -5.42 6.41
N PHE A 139 -16.43 -4.14 6.02
CA PHE A 139 -15.24 -3.31 6.12
C PHE A 139 -14.85 -3.14 7.58
N ARG A 140 -13.73 -3.76 7.95
CA ARG A 140 -13.19 -3.76 9.32
C ARG A 140 -11.67 -3.90 9.22
N ARG A 141 -10.98 -3.77 10.36
CA ARG A 141 -9.57 -4.18 10.41
C ARG A 141 -9.48 -5.68 10.18
N VAL A 142 -8.73 -6.05 9.15
CA VAL A 142 -8.43 -7.43 8.82
C VAL A 142 -6.99 -7.76 9.22
N ASN A 143 -6.75 -9.02 9.56
CA ASN A 143 -5.40 -9.54 9.74
C ASN A 143 -4.78 -9.94 8.40
N GLU A 144 -3.57 -10.52 8.42
CA GLU A 144 -2.86 -11.00 7.23
C GLU A 144 -3.61 -12.08 6.44
N SER A 145 -4.60 -12.73 7.06
CA SER A 145 -5.49 -13.70 6.40
C SER A 145 -6.74 -13.06 5.78
N GLY A 146 -6.83 -11.72 5.77
CA GLY A 146 -7.96 -10.98 5.20
C GLY A 146 -9.27 -11.15 5.98
N VAL A 147 -9.20 -11.53 7.27
CA VAL A 147 -10.38 -11.69 8.12
C VAL A 147 -10.29 -10.81 9.38
N CYS A 148 -11.42 -10.33 9.87
CA CYS A 148 -11.47 -9.60 11.14
C CYS A 148 -11.20 -10.54 12.33
N GLU A 149 -10.87 -10.00 13.49
CA GLU A 149 -10.55 -10.76 14.71
C GLU A 149 -11.58 -11.86 15.05
N ASN A 150 -12.87 -11.54 14.96
CA ASN A 150 -13.94 -12.50 15.22
C ASN A 150 -13.99 -13.63 14.18
N CYS A 151 -13.75 -13.29 12.91
CA CYS A 151 -13.67 -14.29 11.84
C CYS A 151 -12.36 -15.09 11.93
N SER A 152 -11.28 -14.52 12.44
CA SER A 152 -10.03 -15.24 12.69
C SER A 152 -10.23 -16.38 13.71
N GLN A 153 -11.01 -16.16 14.77
CA GLN A 153 -11.32 -17.20 15.75
C GLN A 153 -12.20 -18.32 15.16
N LYS A 154 -13.10 -17.98 14.23
CA LYS A 154 -13.89 -18.96 13.48
C LYS A 154 -13.00 -19.78 12.54
N LEU A 155 -12.07 -19.11 11.84
CA LEU A 155 -11.14 -19.73 10.91
C LEU A 155 -10.21 -20.70 11.64
N GLU A 156 -9.65 -20.29 12.78
CA GLU A 156 -8.78 -21.13 13.60
C GLU A 156 -9.49 -22.41 14.06
N ARG A 157 -10.75 -22.30 14.50
CA ARG A 157 -11.56 -23.46 14.89
C ARG A 157 -11.79 -24.39 13.71
N ASP A 158 -12.05 -23.85 12.52
CA ASP A 158 -12.24 -24.65 11.29
C ASP A 158 -10.97 -25.35 10.82
N LEU A 159 -9.81 -24.69 10.89
CA LEU A 159 -8.52 -25.29 10.58
C LEU A 159 -8.23 -26.48 11.51
N ILE A 160 -8.51 -26.31 12.81
CA ILE A 160 -8.37 -27.40 13.79
C ILE A 160 -9.37 -28.53 13.52
N ARG A 161 -10.64 -28.22 13.20
CA ARG A 161 -11.65 -29.23 12.82
C ARG A 161 -11.20 -30.05 11.60
N ASN A 162 -10.59 -29.39 10.61
CA ASN A 162 -10.08 -30.03 9.38
C ASN A 162 -8.73 -30.72 9.55
N ARG A 163 -8.08 -30.60 10.71
CA ARG A 163 -6.72 -31.07 10.97
C ARG A 163 -5.65 -30.38 10.11
N ASP A 164 -5.90 -29.14 9.69
CA ASP A 164 -4.97 -28.31 8.92
C ASP A 164 -3.98 -27.61 9.87
N TRP A 165 -3.17 -28.41 10.58
CA TRP A 165 -2.28 -27.95 11.64
C TRP A 165 -1.21 -26.96 11.19
N ALA A 166 -0.80 -27.04 9.92
CA ALA A 166 0.25 -26.19 9.35
C ALA A 166 -0.18 -24.71 9.24
N TYR A 167 -1.49 -24.44 9.20
CA TYR A 167 -2.05 -23.12 9.02
C TYR A 167 -2.75 -22.58 10.28
N SER A 168 -2.82 -23.39 11.34
CA SER A 168 -3.39 -23.00 12.64
C SER A 168 -2.32 -22.39 13.53
N ALA A 169 -2.55 -21.16 13.99
CA ALA A 169 -1.61 -20.46 14.86
C ALA A 169 -1.44 -21.18 16.22
N THR A 170 -2.49 -21.82 16.72
CA THR A 170 -2.48 -22.50 18.02
C THR A 170 -2.03 -23.96 17.97
N ALA A 171 -2.16 -24.63 16.82
CA ALA A 171 -1.73 -26.02 16.63
C ALA A 171 -0.30 -26.16 16.08
N HIS A 172 0.29 -25.05 15.62
CA HIS A 172 1.67 -25.05 15.14
C HIS A 172 2.64 -25.37 16.28
N GLY A 173 3.61 -26.27 16.03
CA GLY A 173 4.59 -26.71 17.03
C GLY A 173 4.07 -27.63 18.15
N VAL A 174 2.77 -27.88 18.23
CA VAL A 174 2.15 -28.77 19.23
C VAL A 174 2.27 -30.25 18.81
N SER A 175 2.34 -31.18 19.77
CA SER A 175 2.36 -32.63 19.50
C SER A 175 1.03 -33.12 18.90
N ASP A 176 1.07 -34.20 18.12
CA ASP A 176 -0.11 -34.72 17.43
C ASP A 176 -1.23 -35.18 18.37
N GLU A 177 -0.87 -35.75 19.53
CA GLU A 177 -1.84 -36.12 20.57
C GLU A 177 -2.58 -34.89 21.10
N ARG A 178 -1.85 -33.82 21.39
CA ARG A 178 -2.41 -32.57 21.90
C ARG A 178 -3.21 -31.83 20.83
N ARG A 179 -2.82 -31.92 19.55
CA ARG A 179 -3.62 -31.40 18.41
C ARG A 179 -4.99 -32.08 18.32
N GLU A 180 -5.04 -33.40 18.45
CA GLU A 180 -6.30 -34.15 18.39
C GLU A 180 -7.16 -33.91 19.64
N ASP A 181 -6.56 -33.68 20.81
CA ASP A 181 -7.27 -33.23 22.01
C ASP A 181 -7.92 -31.86 21.81
N MET A 182 -7.19 -30.89 21.24
CA MET A 182 -7.74 -29.57 20.93
C MET A 182 -8.90 -29.67 19.95
N ARG A 183 -8.78 -30.54 18.94
CA ARG A 183 -9.89 -30.81 18.01
C ARG A 183 -11.11 -31.36 18.71
N ARG A 184 -10.93 -32.34 19.60
CA ARG A 184 -12.04 -32.92 20.39
C ARG A 184 -12.72 -31.85 21.23
N GLN A 185 -11.96 -30.99 21.90
CA GLN A 185 -12.50 -29.91 22.72
C GLN A 185 -13.26 -28.86 21.88
N ILE A 186 -12.77 -28.52 20.69
CA ILE A 186 -13.43 -27.57 19.79
C ILE A 186 -14.72 -28.17 19.23
N VAL A 187 -14.69 -29.45 18.82
CA VAL A 187 -15.87 -30.16 18.34
C VAL A 187 -16.93 -30.29 19.44
N ASP A 188 -16.52 -30.57 20.68
CA ASP A 188 -17.42 -30.67 21.83
C ASP A 188 -18.10 -29.33 22.14
N LYS A 189 -17.33 -28.23 22.16
CA LYS A 189 -17.86 -26.90 22.50
C LYS A 189 -18.65 -26.22 21.38
N PHE A 190 -18.25 -26.41 20.12
CA PHE A 190 -18.76 -25.64 18.99
C PHE A 190 -19.35 -26.49 17.86
N GLY A 191 -19.38 -27.81 18.01
CA GLY A 191 -19.89 -28.74 17.02
C GLY A 191 -18.92 -29.06 15.87
N GLU A 192 -19.28 -30.08 15.08
CA GLU A 192 -18.49 -30.59 13.95
C GLU A 192 -18.60 -29.74 12.66
N GLY A 193 -19.48 -28.74 12.62
CA GLY A 193 -19.70 -27.91 11.44
C GLY A 193 -18.59 -26.89 11.24
N LEU A 194 -18.15 -26.72 9.98
CA LEU A 194 -17.28 -25.61 9.59
C LEU A 194 -18.11 -24.32 9.48
N GLU A 195 -17.55 -23.21 9.96
CA GLU A 195 -18.23 -21.90 10.05
C GLU A 195 -17.81 -20.93 8.94
N LEU A 196 -16.58 -21.04 8.44
CA LEU A 196 -15.97 -20.18 7.42
C LEU A 196 -15.35 -20.97 6.27
N ILE A 197 -14.77 -22.14 6.53
CA ILE A 197 -14.14 -22.95 5.47
C ILE A 197 -15.21 -23.75 4.73
N ALA A 198 -15.28 -23.58 3.41
CA ALA A 198 -16.13 -24.42 2.57
C ALA A 198 -15.74 -25.91 2.73
N PRO A 199 -16.70 -26.83 2.94
CA PRO A 199 -16.39 -28.24 3.04
C PRO A 199 -15.74 -28.70 1.74
N SER A 200 -14.66 -29.48 1.86
CA SER A 200 -13.96 -29.96 0.67
C SER A 200 -14.90 -30.75 -0.25
N ARG A 201 -14.66 -30.65 -1.57
CA ARG A 201 -15.48 -31.29 -2.61
C ARG A 201 -15.65 -32.80 -2.40
N SER A 202 -14.65 -33.46 -1.80
CA SER A 202 -14.70 -34.89 -1.44
C SER A 202 -15.68 -35.18 -0.28
N VAL A 203 -15.72 -34.33 0.74
CA VAL A 203 -16.68 -34.42 1.86
C VAL A 203 -18.10 -34.16 1.36
N GLU A 204 -18.28 -33.19 0.46
CA GLU A 204 -19.58 -32.88 -0.13
C GLU A 204 -20.13 -34.05 -0.98
N LEU A 205 -19.28 -34.66 -1.81
CA LEU A 205 -19.62 -35.84 -2.61
C LEU A 205 -19.97 -37.05 -1.72
N ASN A 206 -19.24 -37.25 -0.62
CA ASN A 206 -19.52 -38.32 0.34
C ASN A 206 -20.84 -38.08 1.12
N ARG A 207 -21.15 -36.84 1.51
CA ARG A 207 -22.45 -36.48 2.12
C ARG A 207 -23.60 -36.73 1.13
N LYS A 208 -23.46 -36.35 -0.14
CA LYS A 208 -24.45 -36.62 -1.20
C LYS A 208 -24.66 -38.13 -1.41
N ARG A 209 -23.58 -38.92 -1.46
CA ARG A 209 -23.64 -40.39 -1.56
C ARG A 209 -24.34 -41.05 -0.37
N ARG A 210 -24.04 -40.61 0.87
CA ARG A 210 -24.70 -41.11 2.09
C ARG A 210 -26.20 -40.78 2.13
N LYS A 211 -26.60 -39.56 1.75
CA LYS A 211 -28.02 -39.18 1.64
C LYS A 211 -28.78 -40.01 0.59
N ARG A 212 -28.16 -40.30 -0.55
CA ARG A 212 -28.76 -41.18 -1.58
C ARG A 212 -28.95 -42.62 -1.08
N ARG A 213 -28.00 -43.14 -0.29
CA ARG A 213 -28.10 -44.48 0.31
C ARG A 213 -29.17 -44.61 1.40
N ARG A 214 -29.51 -43.52 2.11
CA ARG A 214 -30.58 -43.51 3.13
C ARG A 214 -31.99 -43.35 2.54
N ARG A 215 -32.11 -42.98 1.26
CA ARG A 215 -33.39 -42.84 0.55
C ARG A 215 -33.77 -44.07 -0.28
N LYS A 216 -32.95 -45.12 -0.22
CA LYS A 216 -33.15 -46.41 -0.86
C LYS A 216 -33.33 -47.45 0.24
#